data_AF-H9F4H6-F1
#
_entry.id   AF-H9F4H6-F1
#
_cell.length_a   1.000
_cell.length_b   1.000
_cell.length_c   1.000
_cell.angle_alpha   90.00
_cell.angle_beta   90.00
_cell.angle_gamma   90.00
#
_symmetry.space_group_name_H-M   'P 1'
#
loop_
_entity.id
_entity.type
_entity.pdbx_description
1 polymer ?
#
loop_
_entity_poly.entity_id
_entity_poly.type
_entity_poly.pdbx_seq_one_letter_code
_entity_poly.pdbx_strand_id
1 'polypeptide(L)'
;DHGLYQFLEEKDRAALCQLWRAIILRDDAAMRAHAAALGVKDYLLFSEMLMQRPVRLGQLWGSHLLSREEAAYMVDMAREHFEAIMAVLRALPRPMLLVLRNINTVRAINVALGAPVDRYFLMAKRAVRGWSRLVGATYRGVYGTSLLRHAKVVWEMLKFEVALRLETLAMRLTALLARALVRLSLVPPAEELYQYLET
;
A
#
# COMPACT_ATOMS: atom_id res chain seq x y z
N ASP A 1 15.83 -8.59 22.65
CA ASP A 1 15.10 -7.32 22.83
C ASP A 1 13.62 -7.57 22.56
N HIS A 2 12.78 -7.52 23.60
CA HIS A 2 11.33 -7.83 23.53
C HIS A 2 10.47 -6.82 24.30
N GLY A 3 11.04 -5.70 24.76
CA GLY A 3 10.38 -4.76 25.69
C GLY A 3 9.26 -3.92 25.09
N LEU A 4 9.16 -3.85 23.76
CA LEU A 4 8.16 -3.05 23.03
C LEU A 4 7.06 -3.89 22.39
N TYR A 5 6.90 -5.15 22.80
CA TYR A 5 5.88 -6.02 22.25
C TYR A 5 4.49 -5.55 22.66
N GLN A 6 3.62 -5.38 21.67
CA GLN A 6 2.22 -5.01 21.88
C GLN A 6 1.30 -5.90 21.05
N PHE A 7 0.09 -6.09 21.57
CA PHE A 7 -0.96 -6.80 20.86
C PHE A 7 -1.78 -5.81 20.05
N LEU A 8 -1.98 -6.14 18.77
CA LEU A 8 -2.93 -5.48 17.89
C LEU A 8 -4.18 -6.35 17.79
N GLU A 9 -5.36 -5.76 18.04
CA GLU A 9 -6.64 -6.46 17.96
C GLU A 9 -6.85 -7.08 16.58
N GLU A 10 -7.54 -8.23 16.51
CA GLU A 10 -7.70 -8.96 15.25
C GLU A 10 -8.45 -8.13 14.19
N LYS A 11 -9.45 -7.33 14.60
CA LYS A 11 -10.18 -6.43 13.69
C LYS A 11 -9.26 -5.37 13.07
N ASP A 12 -8.39 -4.76 13.87
CA ASP A 12 -7.47 -3.71 13.42
C ASP A 12 -6.40 -4.31 12.51
N ARG A 13 -5.93 -5.50 12.85
CA ARG A 13 -5.00 -6.27 12.01
C ARG A 13 -5.62 -6.64 10.66
N ALA A 14 -6.87 -7.09 10.66
CA ALA A 14 -7.59 -7.42 9.43
C ALA A 14 -7.83 -6.18 8.57
N ALA A 15 -8.24 -5.06 9.18
CA ALA A 15 -8.41 -3.77 8.52
C ALA A 15 -7.09 -3.27 7.91
N LEU A 16 -5.99 -3.32 8.68
CA LEU A 16 -4.67 -2.95 8.19
C LEU A 16 -4.25 -3.84 7.00
N CYS A 17 -4.42 -5.16 7.10
CA CYS A 17 -4.06 -6.05 6.00
C CYS A 17 -4.86 -5.75 4.72
N GLN A 18 -6.14 -5.46 4.86
CA GLN A 18 -6.97 -5.10 3.71
C GLN A 18 -6.66 -3.72 3.16
N LEU A 19 -6.30 -2.76 4.01
CA LEU A 19 -5.86 -1.43 3.58
C LEU A 19 -4.59 -1.53 2.72
N TRP A 20 -3.58 -2.32 3.14
CA TRP A 20 -2.40 -2.59 2.32
C TRP A 20 -2.77 -3.15 0.93
N ARG A 21 -3.68 -4.13 0.89
CA ARG A 21 -4.16 -4.70 -0.38
C ARG A 21 -4.86 -3.63 -1.23
N ALA A 22 -5.73 -2.83 -0.64
CA ALA A 22 -6.51 -1.80 -1.34
C ALA A 22 -5.60 -0.70 -1.92
N ILE A 23 -4.57 -0.28 -1.19
CA ILE A 23 -3.58 0.69 -1.66
C ILE A 23 -2.84 0.16 -2.90
N ILE A 24 -2.33 -1.07 -2.85
CA ILE A 24 -1.62 -1.66 -4.00
C ILE A 24 -2.53 -1.81 -5.22
N LEU A 25 -3.79 -2.19 -5.01
CA LEU A 25 -4.76 -2.37 -6.08
C LEU A 25 -5.47 -1.07 -6.49
N ARG A 26 -5.10 0.08 -5.90
CA ARG A 26 -5.72 1.39 -6.15
C ARG A 26 -7.25 1.40 -6.01
N ASP A 27 -7.75 0.64 -5.05
CA ASP A 27 -9.19 0.56 -4.76
C ASP A 27 -9.56 1.64 -3.73
N ASP A 28 -9.87 2.85 -4.20
CA ASP A 28 -10.24 4.00 -3.37
C ASP A 28 -11.40 3.69 -2.40
N ALA A 29 -12.39 2.93 -2.86
CA ALA A 29 -13.55 2.58 -2.05
C ALA A 29 -13.15 1.65 -0.89
N ALA A 30 -12.34 0.62 -1.17
CA ALA A 30 -11.81 -0.26 -0.14
C ALA A 30 -10.81 0.46 0.78
N MET A 31 -9.96 1.35 0.25
CA MET A 31 -9.06 2.17 1.06
C MET A 31 -9.85 2.99 2.08
N ARG A 32 -10.92 3.66 1.63
CA ARG A 32 -11.82 4.42 2.52
C ARG A 32 -12.47 3.55 3.58
N ALA A 33 -13.00 2.40 3.19
CA ALA A 33 -13.68 1.48 4.11
C ALA A 33 -12.72 0.95 5.19
N HIS A 34 -11.51 0.54 4.81
CA HIS A 34 -10.54 -0.06 5.73
C HIS A 34 -9.79 0.98 6.58
N ALA A 35 -9.57 2.19 6.06
CA ALA A 35 -9.10 3.32 6.87
C ALA A 35 -10.14 3.71 7.93
N ALA A 36 -11.42 3.78 7.55
CA ALA A 36 -12.51 4.06 8.48
C ALA A 36 -12.64 3.00 9.58
N ALA A 37 -12.40 1.73 9.26
CA ALA A 37 -12.35 0.64 10.24
C ALA A 37 -11.22 0.79 11.27
N LEU A 38 -10.16 1.54 10.93
CA LEU A 38 -9.08 1.94 11.84
C LEU A 38 -9.32 3.31 12.50
N GLY A 39 -10.54 3.86 12.38
CA GLY A 39 -10.92 5.15 12.96
C GLY A 39 -10.54 6.37 12.13
N VAL A 40 -9.95 6.19 10.94
CA VAL A 40 -9.39 7.30 10.15
C VAL A 40 -10.31 7.67 8.99
N LYS A 41 -10.70 8.96 8.93
CA LYS A 41 -11.54 9.51 7.84
C LYS A 41 -10.74 9.85 6.59
N ASP A 42 -9.58 10.48 6.77
CA ASP A 42 -8.68 10.83 5.66
C ASP A 42 -7.86 9.61 5.24
N TYR A 43 -8.50 8.78 4.42
CA TYR A 43 -7.93 7.52 3.96
C TYR A 43 -6.70 7.73 3.08
N LEU A 44 -6.64 8.84 2.34
CA LEU A 44 -5.56 9.12 1.42
C LEU A 44 -4.31 9.53 2.21
N LEU A 45 -4.43 10.53 3.08
CA LEU A 45 -3.33 10.96 3.95
C LEU A 45 -2.81 9.79 4.80
N PHE A 46 -3.71 8.99 5.35
CA PHE A 46 -3.31 7.81 6.12
C PHE A 46 -2.57 6.77 5.26
N SER A 47 -3.01 6.56 4.03
CA SER A 47 -2.31 5.67 3.09
C SER A 47 -0.92 6.20 2.77
N GLU A 48 -0.75 7.51 2.54
CA GLU A 48 0.57 8.12 2.30
C GLU A 48 1.49 8.03 3.53
N MET A 49 0.93 8.19 4.74
CA MET A 49 1.66 7.98 5.98
C MET A 49 2.09 6.52 6.17
N LEU A 50 1.19 5.57 5.86
CA LEU A 50 1.45 4.14 5.98
C LEU A 50 2.49 3.66 4.96
N MET A 51 2.37 4.14 3.71
CA MET A 51 3.31 3.83 2.64
C MET A 51 4.61 4.61 2.79
N GLN A 52 4.60 5.78 3.42
CA GLN A 52 5.72 6.73 3.46
C GLN A 52 6.21 7.09 2.06
N ARG A 53 5.24 7.24 1.14
CA ARG A 53 5.40 7.54 -0.27
C ARG A 53 4.05 8.04 -0.80
N PRO A 54 4.01 8.90 -1.83
CA PRO A 54 2.75 9.35 -2.38
C PRO A 54 1.99 8.17 -2.98
N VAL A 55 0.67 8.16 -2.77
CA VAL A 55 -0.23 7.10 -3.26
C VAL A 55 -0.90 7.52 -4.57
N ARG A 56 -1.03 8.83 -4.80
CA ARG A 56 -1.75 9.43 -5.93
C ARG A 56 -0.95 9.66 -7.20
N LEU A 57 0.34 9.35 -7.23
CA LEU A 57 1.12 9.44 -8.47
C LEU A 57 0.68 8.29 -9.37
N GLY A 58 0.17 8.60 -10.57
CA GLY A 58 -0.35 7.65 -11.57
C GLY A 58 0.64 6.56 -11.99
N GLN A 59 1.88 6.59 -11.49
CA GLN A 59 2.92 5.59 -11.67
C GLN A 59 2.79 4.44 -10.66
N LEU A 60 3.02 3.21 -11.13
CA LEU A 60 3.50 2.16 -10.25
C LEU A 60 4.83 2.62 -9.67
N TRP A 61 5.10 2.31 -8.40
CA TRP A 61 6.39 2.50 -7.75
C TRP A 61 7.46 1.68 -8.49
N GLY A 62 7.92 2.17 -9.65
CA GLY A 62 8.82 1.46 -10.56
C GLY A 62 10.23 1.33 -9.98
N SER A 63 10.57 2.21 -9.03
CA SER A 63 11.79 2.16 -8.23
C SER A 63 11.48 1.75 -6.79
N HIS A 64 12.34 0.90 -6.22
CA HIS A 64 12.27 0.55 -4.79
C HIS A 64 12.68 1.72 -3.88
N LEU A 65 13.32 2.74 -4.46
CA LEU A 65 13.78 3.96 -3.81
C LEU A 65 12.78 5.10 -4.02
N LEU A 66 12.73 6.00 -3.04
CA LEU A 66 11.98 7.25 -3.16
C LEU A 66 12.77 8.19 -4.07
N SER A 67 12.15 8.71 -5.12
CA SER A 67 12.75 9.74 -5.96
C SER A 67 12.90 11.06 -5.18
N ARG A 68 13.71 11.99 -5.70
CA ARG A 68 13.86 13.32 -5.09
C ARG A 68 12.56 14.11 -5.09
N GLU A 69 11.78 13.99 -6.17
CA GLU A 69 10.48 14.65 -6.31
C GLU A 69 9.47 14.12 -5.29
N GLU A 70 9.37 12.80 -5.16
CA GLU A 70 8.50 12.19 -4.14
C GLU A 70 8.97 12.55 -2.72
N ALA A 71 10.27 12.65 -2.48
CA ALA A 71 10.79 13.08 -1.20
C ALA A 71 10.42 14.54 -0.89
N ALA A 72 10.54 15.44 -1.87
CA ALA A 72 10.14 16.84 -1.74
C ALA A 72 8.63 16.94 -1.45
N TYR A 73 7.80 16.26 -2.24
CA TYR A 73 6.35 16.19 -2.01
C TYR A 73 6.03 15.73 -0.58
N MET A 74 6.67 14.66 -0.10
CA MET A 74 6.38 14.13 1.24
C MET A 74 6.77 15.12 2.35
N VAL A 75 7.82 15.93 2.13
CA VAL A 75 8.23 17.00 3.05
C VAL A 75 7.21 18.14 3.04
N ASP A 76 6.78 18.57 1.87
CA ASP A 76 5.81 19.66 1.71
C ASP A 76 4.43 19.26 2.25
N MET A 77 3.96 18.05 1.89
CA MET A 77 2.74 17.46 2.44
C MET A 77 2.77 17.42 3.98
N ALA A 78 3.91 17.02 4.58
CA ALA A 78 4.03 16.97 6.04
C ALA A 78 3.99 18.36 6.71
N ARG A 79 4.49 19.40 6.03
CA ARG A 79 4.45 20.79 6.51
C ARG A 79 3.06 21.38 6.39
N GLU A 80 2.43 21.22 5.24
CA GLU A 80 1.14 21.82 4.92
C GLU A 80 -0.02 21.12 5.64
N HIS A 81 0.07 19.80 5.84
CA HIS A 81 -1.00 18.99 6.42
C HIS A 81 -0.70 18.48 7.83
N PHE A 82 0.17 19.17 8.58
CA PHE A 82 0.57 18.75 9.93
C PHE A 82 -0.63 18.51 10.87
N GLU A 83 -1.62 19.41 10.90
CA GLU A 83 -2.82 19.26 11.73
C GLU A 83 -3.64 18.02 11.34
N ALA A 84 -3.76 17.75 10.04
CA ALA A 84 -4.45 16.57 9.52
C ALA A 84 -3.71 15.28 9.89
N ILE A 85 -2.37 15.28 9.80
CA ILE A 85 -1.53 14.16 10.25
C ILE A 85 -1.77 13.90 11.74
N MET A 86 -1.77 14.93 12.56
CA MET A 86 -2.03 14.79 14.00
C MET A 86 -3.45 14.28 14.28
N ALA A 87 -4.44 14.68 13.48
CA ALA A 87 -5.79 14.14 13.57
C ALA A 87 -5.85 12.64 13.22
N VAL A 88 -5.15 12.20 12.17
CA VAL A 88 -5.02 10.78 11.82
C VAL A 88 -4.37 10.00 12.95
N LEU A 89 -3.23 10.46 13.48
CA LEU A 89 -2.50 9.78 14.55
C LEU A 89 -3.30 9.67 15.85
N ARG A 90 -4.11 10.68 16.17
CA ARG A 90 -5.01 10.66 17.34
C ARG A 90 -6.18 9.69 17.20
N ALA A 91 -6.66 9.48 15.97
CA ALA A 91 -7.80 8.62 15.69
C ALA A 91 -7.44 7.12 15.68
N LEU A 92 -6.18 6.79 15.40
CA LEU A 92 -5.72 5.40 15.31
C LEU A 92 -5.73 4.67 16.66
N PRO A 93 -5.95 3.33 16.66
CA PRO A 93 -5.67 2.49 17.81
C PRO A 93 -4.23 2.68 18.30
N ARG A 94 -4.01 2.82 19.61
CA ARG A 94 -2.67 3.13 20.16
C ARG A 94 -1.55 2.19 19.68
N PRO A 95 -1.76 0.85 19.57
CA PRO A 95 -0.72 -0.05 19.05
C PRO A 95 -0.31 0.23 17.60
N MET A 96 -1.17 0.88 16.80
CA MET A 96 -0.84 1.24 15.41
C MET A 96 0.29 2.26 15.31
N LEU A 97 0.51 3.09 16.33
CA LEU A 97 1.65 4.02 16.35
C LEU A 97 2.99 3.27 16.35
N LEU A 98 3.07 2.14 17.06
CA LEU A 98 4.26 1.27 17.01
C LEU A 98 4.37 0.56 15.66
N VAL A 99 3.26 0.20 15.03
CA VAL A 99 3.27 -0.37 13.67
C VAL A 99 3.86 0.64 12.69
N LEU A 100 3.41 1.89 12.70
CA LEU A 100 3.95 2.96 11.85
C LEU A 100 5.44 3.20 12.12
N ARG A 101 5.85 3.22 13.40
CA ARG A 101 7.26 3.34 13.78
C ARG A 101 8.09 2.17 13.23
N ASN A 102 7.60 0.94 13.36
CA ASN A 102 8.30 -0.25 12.86
C ASN A 102 8.43 -0.21 11.33
N ILE A 103 7.39 0.22 10.61
CA ILE A 103 7.43 0.39 9.15
C ILE A 103 8.51 1.40 8.76
N ASN A 104 8.59 2.53 9.47
CA ASN A 104 9.63 3.53 9.24
C ASN A 104 11.04 2.98 9.47
N THR A 105 11.25 2.24 10.56
CA THR A 105 12.55 1.61 10.86
C THR A 105 12.93 0.57 9.80
N VAL A 106 12.00 -0.29 9.39
CA VAL A 106 12.23 -1.28 8.32
C VAL A 106 12.57 -0.59 6.99
N ARG A 107 11.86 0.50 6.65
CA ARG A 107 12.20 1.31 5.47
C ARG A 107 13.60 1.88 5.56
N ALA A 108 13.98 2.48 6.69
CA ALA A 108 15.30 3.06 6.89
C ALA A 108 16.42 2.01 6.73
N ILE A 109 16.24 0.82 7.32
CA ILE A 109 17.17 -0.30 7.15
C ILE A 109 17.23 -0.76 5.69
N ASN A 110 16.09 -0.93 5.02
CA ASN A 110 16.07 -1.34 3.62
C ASN A 110 16.83 -0.35 2.73
N VAL A 111 16.66 0.96 2.96
CA VAL A 111 17.39 2.01 2.25
C VAL A 111 18.89 1.98 2.57
N ALA A 112 19.28 1.83 3.84
CA ALA A 112 20.68 1.75 4.25
C ALA A 112 21.42 0.57 3.61
N LEU A 113 20.70 -0.51 3.29
CA LEU A 113 21.21 -1.69 2.59
C LEU A 113 21.14 -1.56 1.05
N GLY A 114 20.78 -0.41 0.50
CA GLY A 114 20.70 -0.18 -0.95
C GLY A 114 19.37 -0.60 -1.60
N ALA A 115 18.29 -0.69 -0.83
CA ALA A 115 16.95 -1.08 -1.27
C ALA A 115 16.87 -2.41 -2.06
N PRO A 116 17.40 -3.53 -1.50
CA PRO A 116 17.43 -4.82 -2.17
C PRO A 116 16.04 -5.44 -2.41
N VAL A 117 15.01 -4.95 -1.72
CA VAL A 117 13.66 -5.53 -1.73
C VAL A 117 12.60 -4.47 -2.05
N ASP A 118 11.64 -4.82 -2.90
CA ASP A 118 10.37 -4.11 -3.02
C ASP A 118 9.53 -4.34 -1.76
N ARG A 119 9.67 -3.43 -0.80
CA ARG A 119 8.94 -3.50 0.47
C ARG A 119 7.43 -3.42 0.27
N TYR A 120 6.94 -2.67 -0.72
CA TYR A 120 5.51 -2.43 -0.89
C TYR A 120 4.81 -3.71 -1.34
N PHE A 121 5.34 -4.33 -2.39
CA PHE A 121 4.85 -5.62 -2.86
C PHE A 121 4.97 -6.71 -1.78
N LEU A 122 6.12 -6.78 -1.10
CA LEU A 122 6.33 -7.78 -0.07
C LEU A 122 5.35 -7.61 1.10
N MET A 123 5.17 -6.38 1.59
CA MET A 123 4.24 -6.09 2.69
C MET A 123 2.80 -6.40 2.29
N ALA A 124 2.38 -6.04 1.08
CA ALA A 124 1.04 -6.37 0.59
C ALA A 124 0.83 -7.89 0.43
N LYS A 125 1.81 -8.62 -0.10
CA LYS A 125 1.76 -10.08 -0.18
C LYS A 125 1.62 -10.72 1.22
N ARG A 126 2.34 -10.18 2.21
CA ARG A 126 2.22 -10.63 3.62
C ARG A 126 0.87 -10.25 4.22
N ALA A 127 0.33 -9.09 3.88
CA ALA A 127 -0.97 -8.61 4.32
C ALA A 127 -2.11 -9.49 3.79
N VAL A 128 -2.14 -9.80 2.50
CA VAL A 128 -3.13 -10.71 1.88
C VAL A 128 -3.10 -12.10 2.54
N ARG A 129 -1.88 -12.63 2.76
CA ARG A 129 -1.70 -13.91 3.44
C ARG A 129 -2.14 -13.86 4.91
N GLY A 130 -1.84 -12.76 5.60
CA GLY A 130 -2.24 -12.52 6.99
C GLY A 130 -3.76 -12.47 7.14
N TRP A 131 -4.43 -11.67 6.32
CA TRP A 131 -5.89 -11.57 6.31
C TRP A 131 -6.57 -12.90 6.00
N SER A 132 -6.10 -13.63 4.99
CA SER A 132 -6.68 -14.94 4.62
C SER A 132 -6.64 -15.94 5.77
N ARG A 133 -5.60 -15.87 6.62
CA ARG A 133 -5.49 -16.69 7.84
C ARG A 133 -6.43 -16.24 8.95
N LEU A 134 -6.57 -14.93 9.17
CA LEU A 134 -7.48 -14.37 10.18
C LEU A 134 -8.93 -14.76 9.86
N VAL A 135 -9.35 -14.53 8.62
CA VAL A 135 -10.68 -14.94 8.13
C VAL A 135 -10.88 -16.45 8.29
N GLY A 136 -9.88 -17.25 7.92
CA GLY A 136 -9.92 -18.71 8.11
C GLY A 136 -9.97 -19.17 9.57
N ALA A 137 -9.59 -18.32 10.53
CA ALA A 137 -9.67 -18.60 11.97
C ALA A 137 -11.04 -18.21 12.55
N THR A 138 -11.68 -17.14 12.05
CA THR A 138 -13.02 -16.73 12.47
C THR A 138 -14.10 -17.76 12.12
N TYR A 139 -13.95 -18.50 11.00
CA TYR A 139 -14.84 -19.61 10.60
C TYR A 139 -14.59 -20.93 11.36
N ARG A 140 -14.05 -20.87 12.59
CA ARG A 140 -13.81 -22.02 13.48
C ARG A 140 -15.02 -22.93 13.71
N GLY A 141 -16.23 -22.51 13.35
CA GLY A 141 -17.46 -23.26 13.55
C GLY A 141 -17.83 -24.32 12.48
N VAL A 142 -17.35 -24.25 11.22
CA VAL A 142 -17.98 -25.08 10.15
C VAL A 142 -17.03 -25.81 9.18
N TYR A 143 -15.77 -25.40 8.98
CA TYR A 143 -14.86 -26.11 8.05
C TYR A 143 -13.54 -26.53 8.69
N GLY A 144 -13.57 -27.71 9.30
CA GLY A 144 -12.41 -28.42 9.84
C GLY A 144 -11.67 -29.25 8.80
N THR A 145 -10.84 -28.63 7.96
CA THR A 145 -9.65 -29.30 7.39
C THR A 145 -8.53 -28.29 7.14
N SER A 146 -7.30 -28.63 7.54
CA SER A 146 -6.11 -27.78 7.33
C SER A 146 -5.87 -27.51 5.83
N LEU A 147 -6.14 -28.49 4.96
CA LEU A 147 -5.88 -28.42 3.52
C LEU A 147 -6.76 -27.39 2.80
N LEU A 148 -8.07 -27.35 3.05
CA LEU A 148 -8.97 -26.37 2.43
C LEU A 148 -8.59 -24.93 2.81
N ARG A 149 -8.13 -24.73 4.05
CA ARG A 149 -7.61 -23.44 4.51
C ARG A 149 -6.36 -23.03 3.73
N HIS A 150 -5.42 -23.95 3.53
CA HIS A 150 -4.22 -23.69 2.72
C HIS A 150 -4.58 -23.39 1.26
N ALA A 151 -5.49 -24.17 0.67
CA ALA A 151 -5.98 -23.94 -0.69
C ALA A 151 -6.63 -22.55 -0.83
N LYS A 152 -7.47 -22.14 0.12
CA LYS A 152 -8.08 -20.79 0.13
C LYS A 152 -7.03 -19.67 0.22
N VAL A 153 -6.04 -19.81 1.10
CA VAL A 153 -4.96 -18.82 1.21
C VAL A 153 -4.16 -18.72 -0.10
N VAL A 154 -3.85 -19.86 -0.73
CA VAL A 154 -3.17 -19.90 -2.03
C VAL A 154 -4.02 -19.24 -3.12
N TRP A 155 -5.31 -19.53 -3.13
CA TRP A 155 -6.26 -18.93 -4.07
C TRP A 155 -6.34 -17.40 -3.95
N GLU A 156 -6.48 -16.87 -2.74
CA GLU A 156 -6.51 -15.42 -2.50
C GLU A 156 -5.18 -14.75 -2.89
N MET A 157 -4.04 -15.43 -2.65
CA MET A 157 -2.75 -14.93 -3.12
C MET A 157 -2.64 -14.92 -4.65
N LEU A 158 -3.13 -15.97 -5.32
CA LEU A 158 -3.12 -16.05 -6.78
C LEU A 158 -4.02 -14.98 -7.39
N LYS A 159 -5.23 -14.79 -6.85
CA LYS A 159 -6.15 -13.71 -7.26
C LYS A 159 -5.49 -12.34 -7.11
N PHE A 160 -4.83 -12.08 -6.00
CA PHE A 160 -4.09 -10.83 -5.77
C PHE A 160 -2.96 -10.64 -6.79
N GLU A 161 -2.16 -11.68 -7.04
CA GLU A 161 -1.05 -11.61 -7.97
C GLU A 161 -1.51 -11.40 -9.42
N VAL A 162 -2.59 -12.07 -9.84
CA VAL A 162 -3.21 -11.85 -11.15
C VAL A 162 -3.74 -10.43 -11.28
N ALA A 163 -4.48 -9.93 -10.28
CA ALA A 163 -5.01 -8.57 -10.28
C ALA A 163 -3.88 -7.54 -10.40
N LEU A 164 -2.81 -7.68 -9.62
CA LEU A 164 -1.66 -6.78 -9.69
C LEU A 164 -0.96 -6.82 -11.06
N ARG A 165 -0.81 -8.01 -11.66
CA ARG A 165 -0.20 -8.14 -13.00
C ARG A 165 -1.05 -7.51 -14.08
N LEU A 166 -2.38 -7.65 -14.00
CA LEU A 166 -3.30 -6.99 -14.92
C LEU A 166 -3.22 -5.46 -14.81
N GLU A 167 -3.24 -4.91 -13.60
CA GLU A 167 -3.02 -3.47 -13.36
C GLU A 167 -1.67 -2.99 -13.93
N THR A 168 -0.61 -3.74 -13.67
CA THR A 168 0.73 -3.43 -14.20
C THR A 168 0.78 -3.48 -15.72
N LEU A 169 0.12 -4.45 -16.34
CA LEU A 169 0.05 -4.57 -17.79
C LEU A 169 -0.79 -3.44 -18.40
N ALA A 170 -1.93 -3.12 -17.80
CA ALA A 170 -2.77 -1.99 -18.21
C ALA A 170 -1.99 -0.68 -18.19
N MET A 171 -1.26 -0.38 -17.11
CA MET A 171 -0.42 0.82 -17.02
C MET A 171 0.72 0.84 -18.05
N ARG A 172 1.33 -0.31 -18.34
CA ARG A 172 2.34 -0.40 -19.41
C ARG A 172 1.73 -0.13 -20.78
N LEU A 173 0.53 -0.65 -21.05
CA LEU A 173 -0.18 -0.40 -22.29
C LEU A 173 -0.59 1.07 -22.42
N THR A 174 -1.11 1.70 -21.36
CA THR A 174 -1.44 3.13 -21.38
C THR A 174 -0.20 3.98 -21.59
N ALA A 175 0.92 3.66 -20.92
CA ALA A 175 2.19 4.35 -21.14
C ALA A 175 2.71 4.18 -22.58
N LEU A 176 2.65 2.97 -23.14
CA LEU A 176 3.04 2.73 -24.54
C LEU A 176 2.15 3.48 -25.53
N LEU A 177 0.84 3.47 -25.30
CA LEU A 177 -0.12 4.22 -26.12
C LEU A 177 0.12 5.72 -26.04
N ALA A 178 0.39 6.26 -24.85
CA ALA A 178 0.78 7.65 -24.67
C ALA A 178 2.08 7.98 -25.42
N ARG A 179 3.12 7.13 -25.33
CA ARG A 179 4.37 7.32 -26.12
C ARG A 179 4.10 7.30 -27.63
N ALA A 180 3.22 6.41 -28.10
CA ALA A 180 2.87 6.31 -29.50
C ALA A 180 2.13 7.56 -29.98
N LEU A 181 1.16 8.07 -29.22
CA LEU A 181 0.42 9.30 -29.53
C LEU A 181 1.32 10.53 -29.58
N VAL A 182 2.29 10.64 -28.66
CA VAL A 182 3.30 11.72 -28.67
C VAL A 182 4.20 11.62 -29.90
N ARG A 183 4.68 10.41 -30.24
CA ARG A 183 5.52 10.21 -31.45
C ARG A 183 4.77 10.51 -32.75
N LEU A 184 3.46 10.28 -32.78
CA LEU A 184 2.60 10.61 -33.92
C LEU A 184 2.18 12.09 -33.96
N SER A 185 2.66 12.92 -33.03
CA SER A 185 2.37 14.36 -32.92
C SER A 185 0.88 14.69 -32.80
N LEU A 186 0.05 13.73 -32.40
CA LEU A 186 -1.40 13.88 -32.26
C LEU A 186 -1.82 14.64 -30.99
N VAL A 187 -0.90 14.80 -30.04
CA VAL A 187 -1.12 15.49 -28.76
C VAL A 187 0.11 16.35 -28.45
N PRO A 188 -0.06 17.65 -28.09
CA PRO A 188 1.06 18.47 -27.67
C PRO A 188 1.68 17.93 -26.37
N PRO A 189 3.00 18.02 -26.19
CA PRO A 189 3.66 17.60 -24.98
C PRO A 189 3.16 18.41 -23.77
N ALA A 190 2.32 17.82 -22.93
CA ALA A 190 2.00 18.37 -21.61
C ALA A 190 3.08 17.88 -20.60
N GLU A 191 3.56 18.76 -19.72
CA GLU A 191 4.52 18.41 -18.66
C GLU A 191 4.03 17.23 -17.79
N GLU A 192 2.72 17.14 -17.53
CA GLU A 192 2.10 16.02 -16.82
C GLU A 192 2.24 14.68 -17.57
N LEU A 193 2.26 14.71 -18.91
CA LEU A 193 2.42 13.51 -19.74
C LEU A 193 3.87 13.02 -19.69
N TYR A 194 4.86 13.93 -19.67
CA TYR A 194 6.27 13.56 -19.56
C TYR A 194 6.60 12.89 -18.22
N GLN A 195 6.05 13.39 -17.11
CA GLN A 195 6.15 12.70 -15.83
C GLN A 195 5.54 11.29 -15.88
N TYR A 196 4.45 11.07 -16.62
CA TYR A 196 3.90 9.73 -16.82
C TYR A 196 4.75 8.84 -17.75
N LEU A 197 5.56 9.44 -18.63
CA LEU A 197 6.31 8.78 -19.70
C LEU A 197 7.78 8.46 -19.38
N GLU A 198 8.40 9.08 -18.37
CA GLU A 198 9.80 8.87 -17.96
C GLU A 198 10.11 7.48 -17.33
N THR A 199 9.24 6.48 -17.56
CA THR A 199 9.50 5.05 -17.28
C THR A 199 10.20 4.32 -18.42
#